data_AF-A0A392SBG3-F1
#
_entry.id   AF-A0A392SBG3-F1
#
_cell.length_a   1.000
_cell.length_b   1.000
_cell.length_c   1.000
_cell.angle_alpha   90.00
_cell.angle_beta   90.00
_cell.angle_gamma   90.00
#
_symmetry.space_group_name_H-M   'P 1'
#
loop_
_entity.id
_entity.type
_entity.pdbx_description
1 polymer ?
#
loop_
_entity_poly.entity_id
_entity_poly.type
_entity_poly.pdbx_seq_one_letter_code
_entity_poly.pdbx_strand_id
1 'polypeptide(L)' 'NQIEHGVIIAPPNATAEQTRLANESKIRDLKVKNYLFQAIDRTILETILDRDTARDIWESMRRKYQGSTKMNTLQEL' A
#
# COMPACT_ATOMS: atom_id res chain seq x y z
N ASN A 1 -1.96 5.90 -20.20
CA ASN A 1 -2.05 5.22 -18.89
C ASN A 1 -0.65 4.77 -18.48
N GLN A 2 -0.03 5.45 -17.50
CA GLN A 2 1.38 5.27 -17.10
C GLN A 2 1.56 4.28 -15.93
N ILE A 3 0.68 3.27 -15.80
CA ILE A 3 0.61 2.42 -14.60
C ILE A 3 1.23 1.03 -14.84
N GLU A 4 2.22 0.90 -15.71
CA GLU A 4 2.78 -0.43 -16.07
C GLU A 4 4.31 -0.58 -15.92
N HIS A 5 5.07 0.49 -15.68
CA HIS A 5 6.51 0.35 -15.46
C HIS A 5 6.83 0.60 -14.00
N GLY A 6 7.24 -0.46 -13.29
CA GLY A 6 7.76 -0.39 -11.93
C GLY A 6 9.03 0.48 -11.81
N VAL A 7 9.72 0.40 -10.67
CA VAL A 7 10.95 1.16 -10.44
C VAL A 7 11.99 0.85 -11.52
N ILE A 8 12.57 1.90 -12.12
CA ILE A 8 13.65 1.76 -13.10
C ILE A 8 14.86 1.13 -12.39
N ILE A 9 15.35 0.00 -12.92
CA ILE A 9 16.53 -0.69 -12.43
C ILE A 9 17.70 -0.37 -13.35
N ALA A 10 18.80 0.12 -12.78
CA ALA A 10 20.03 0.36 -13.53
C ALA A 10 20.66 -0.97 -13.97
N PRO A 11 21.13 -1.10 -15.23
CA PRO A 11 21.83 -2.29 -15.68
C PRO A 11 23.22 -2.43 -15.00
N PRO A 12 23.85 -3.63 -15.03
CA PRO A 12 25.13 -3.87 -14.35
C PRO A 12 26.30 -2.95 -14.76
N ASN A 13 26.30 -2.40 -15.98
CA ASN A 13 27.29 -1.44 -16.49
C ASN A 13 26.66 -0.06 -16.78
N ALA A 14 25.81 0.40 -15.86
CA ALA A 14 25.08 1.64 -16.03
C ALA A 14 26.01 2.86 -16.15
N THR A 15 25.66 3.77 -17.06
CA THR A 15 26.26 5.11 -17.09
C THR A 15 25.78 5.92 -15.88
N ALA A 16 26.52 6.99 -15.53
CA ALA A 16 26.13 7.89 -14.44
C ALA A 16 24.69 8.42 -14.60
N GLU A 17 24.27 8.69 -15.84
CA GLU A 17 22.92 9.14 -16.15
C GLU A 17 21.86 8.04 -15.92
N GLN A 18 22.15 6.79 -16.31
CA GLN A 18 21.25 5.67 -16.04
C GLN A 18 21.10 5.41 -14.53
N THR A 19 22.19 5.52 -13.77
CA THR A 19 22.16 5.42 -12.30
C THR A 19 21.32 6.55 -11.69
N ARG A 20 21.47 7.79 -12.16
CA ARG A 20 20.68 8.94 -11.69
C ARG A 20 19.19 8.71 -11.92
N LEU A 21 18.80 8.28 -13.12
CA LEU A 21 17.40 8.02 -13.47
C LEU A 21 16.79 6.87 -12.64
N ALA A 22 17.55 5.80 -12.38
CA ALA A 22 17.11 4.72 -11.51
C ALA A 22 16.88 5.20 -10.06
N ASN A 23 17.80 5.99 -9.52
CA ASN A 23 17.67 6.57 -8.18
C ASN A 23 16.47 7.52 -8.07
N GLU A 24 16.24 8.37 -9.07
CA GLU A 24 15.09 9.28 -9.09
C GLU A 24 13.77 8.52 -9.20
N SER A 25 13.72 7.47 -10.02
CA SER A 25 12.57 6.57 -10.09
C SER A 25 12.28 5.93 -8.73
N LYS A 26 13.32 5.41 -8.06
CA LYS A 26 13.19 4.82 -6.73
C LYS A 26 12.72 5.83 -5.69
N ILE A 27 13.22 7.06 -5.71
CA ILE A 27 12.78 8.13 -4.79
C ILE A 27 11.30 8.45 -5.01
N ARG A 28 10.85 8.56 -6.28
CA ARG A 28 9.43 8.80 -6.59
C ARG A 28 8.55 7.67 -6.09
N ASP A 29 8.95 6.43 -6.34
CA ASP A 29 8.24 5.25 -5.86
C ASP A 29 8.15 5.21 -4.32
N LEU A 30 9.25 5.48 -3.62
CA LEU A 30 9.26 5.55 -2.16
C LEU A 30 8.33 6.64 -1.61
N LYS A 31 8.24 7.79 -2.28
CA LYS A 31 7.29 8.86 -1.91
C LYS A 31 5.84 8.41 -2.07
N VAL A 32 5.52 7.75 -3.18
CA VAL A 32 4.16 7.21 -3.42
C VAL A 32 3.82 6.13 -2.40
N LYS A 33 4.74 5.19 -2.12
CA LYS A 33 4.57 4.17 -1.07
C LYS A 33 4.32 4.80 0.29
N ASN A 34 5.10 5.82 0.66
CA ASN A 34 4.91 6.53 1.93
C ASN A 34 3.51 7.17 2.00
N TYR A 35 3.06 7.84 0.94
CA TYR A 35 1.72 8.41 0.89
C TYR A 35 0.61 7.35 1.05
N LEU A 36 0.76 6.20 0.39
CA LEU A 36 -0.18 5.09 0.55
C LEU A 36 -0.21 4.56 1.99
N PHE A 37 0.95 4.39 2.63
CA PHE A 37 1.01 3.97 4.03
C PHE A 37 0.47 5.01 4.99
N GLN A 38 0.56 6.31 4.68
CA GLN A 38 -0.09 7.36 5.47
C GLN A 38 -1.61 7.35 5.32
N ALA A 39 -2.12 6.99 4.14
CA ALA A 39 -3.55 6.91 3.88
C ALA A 39 -4.21 5.68 4.55
N ILE A 40 -3.43 4.65 4.85
CA ILE A 40 -3.90 3.44 5.54
C ILE A 40 -3.65 3.60 7.04
N ASP A 41 -4.71 3.42 7.83
CA ASP A 41 -4.58 3.40 9.28
C ASP A 41 -3.68 2.23 9.71
N ARG A 42 -2.65 2.51 10.51
CA ARG A 42 -1.68 1.53 11.00
C ARG A 42 -2.36 0.30 11.61
N THR A 43 -3.45 0.50 12.34
CA THR A 43 -4.16 -0.57 13.02
C THR A 43 -4.92 -1.49 12.05
N ILE A 44 -5.29 -0.98 10.86
CA ILE A 44 -5.87 -1.80 9.79
C ILE A 44 -4.79 -2.74 9.26
N LEU A 45 -3.59 -2.21 9.00
CA LEU A 45 -2.46 -3.01 8.54
C LEU A 45 -2.05 -4.07 9.56
N GLU A 46 -1.96 -3.71 10.84
CA GLU A 46 -1.68 -4.66 11.93
C GLU A 46 -2.74 -5.75 12.00
N THR A 47 -4.03 -5.41 11.85
CA THR A 47 -5.11 -6.41 11.83
C THR A 47 -4.99 -7.36 10.64
N ILE A 48 -4.55 -6.90 9.47
CA ILE A 48 -4.33 -7.75 8.30
C ILE A 48 -3.14 -8.70 8.52
N LEU A 49 -2.09 -8.23 9.20
CA LEU A 49 -0.89 -9.03 9.46
C LEU A 49 -1.06 -10.04 10.62
N ASP A 50 -1.92 -9.73 11.59
CA ASP A 50 -2.17 -10.53 12.81
C ASP A 50 -3.30 -11.56 12.67
N ARG A 51 -3.94 -11.65 11.50
CA ARG A 51 -5.09 -12.54 11.26
C ARG A 51 -4.83 -13.45 10.08
N ASP A 52 -5.10 -14.73 10.28
CA ASP A 52 -4.77 -15.76 9.28
C ASP A 52 -5.79 -15.84 8.14
N THR A 53 -7.05 -15.46 8.39
CA THR A 53 -8.12 -15.59 7.41
C THR A 53 -8.80 -14.26 7.11
N ALA A 54 -9.29 -14.12 5.87
CA ALA A 54 -10.09 -12.97 5.47
C ALA A 54 -11.33 -12.77 6.36
N ARG A 55 -11.91 -13.87 6.88
CA ARG A 55 -13.04 -13.83 7.82
C ARG A 55 -12.64 -13.19 9.15
N ASP A 56 -11.49 -13.56 9.70
CA ASP A 56 -11.05 -13.04 11.00
C ASP A 56 -10.62 -11.57 10.89
N ILE A 57 -10.02 -11.18 9.76
CA ILE A 57 -9.78 -9.77 9.41
C ILE A 57 -11.10 -9.01 9.38
N TRP A 58 -12.09 -9.51 8.63
CA TRP A 58 -13.41 -8.88 8.50
C TRP A 58 -14.11 -8.71 9.86
N GLU A 59 -14.20 -9.76 10.67
CA GLU A 59 -14.83 -9.70 11.99
C GLU A 59 -14.12 -8.71 12.93
N SER A 60 -12.78 -8.67 12.89
CA SER A 60 -11.98 -7.72 13.66
C SER A 60 -12.25 -6.26 13.22
N MET A 61 -12.26 -6.00 11.91
CA MET A 61 -12.62 -4.67 11.37
C MET A 61 -14.05 -4.29 11.72
N ARG A 62 -15.00 -5.23 11.59
CA ARG A 62 -16.42 -5.02 11.90
C ARG A 62 -16.63 -4.60 13.33
N ARG A 63 -16.02 -5.31 14.29
CA ARG A 63 -16.07 -4.97 15.72
C ARG A 63 -15.43 -3.62 16.00
N LYS A 64 -14.27 -3.36 15.40
CA LYS A 64 -13.53 -2.11 15.59
C LYS A 64 -14.27 -0.87 15.09
N TYR A 65 -14.93 -0.98 13.94
CA TYR A 65 -15.63 0.13 13.27
C TYR A 65 -17.14 0.03 13.39
N GLN A 66 -17.64 -0.72 14.37
CA GLN A 66 -19.07 -0.86 14.65
C GLN A 66 -19.69 0.52 14.89
N GLY A 67 -20.78 0.84 14.19
CA GLY A 67 -21.44 2.15 14.27
C GLY A 67 -20.82 3.25 13.40
N SER A 68 -19.74 2.98 12.66
CA SER A 68 -19.28 3.90 11.63
C SER A 68 -20.17 3.81 10.38
N THR A 69 -20.46 4.95 9.74
CA THR A 69 -21.27 5.01 8.51
C THR A 69 -20.72 4.12 7.40
N LYS A 70 -19.39 3.98 7.31
CA LYS A 70 -18.70 3.15 6.30
C LYS A 70 -18.87 1.65 6.52
N MET A 71 -18.95 1.19 7.77
CA MET A 71 -19.15 -0.23 8.08
C MET A 71 -20.59 -0.67 7.79
N ASN A 72 -21.56 0.22 7.93
CA ASN A 72 -22.97 -0.09 7.64
C ASN A 72 -23.21 -0.34 6.14
N THR A 73 -22.57 0.43 5.26
CA THR A 73 -22.71 0.24 3.79
C THR A 73 -22.06 -1.04 3.28
N LEU A 74 -21.06 -1.58 3.98
CA LEU A 74 -20.40 -2.83 3.62
C LEU A 74 -21.15 -4.07 4.13
N GLN A 75 -22.08 -3.92 5.08
CA GLN A 75 -22.90 -5.04 5.57
C GLN A 75 -24.03 -5.43 4.62
N GLU A 76 -24.32 -4.58 3.63
CA GLU A 76 -25.39 -4.78 2.63
C GLU A 76 -24.89 -5.38 1.32
N LEU A 77 -23.58 -5.64 1.19
CA LEU A 77 -22.92 -6.30 0.06
C LEU A 77 -22.69 -7.79 0.33
#